data_AF-A0A530BSN8-F1
#
_entry.id   AF-A0A530BSN8-F1
#
_cell.length_a   1.000
_cell.length_b   1.000
_cell.length_c   1.000
_cell.angle_alpha   90.00
_cell.angle_beta   90.00
_cell.angle_gamma   90.00
#
_symmetry.space_group_name_H-M   'P 1'
#
loop_
_entity.id
_entity.type
_entity.pdbx_description
1 polymer ?
#
loop_
_entity_poly.entity_id
_entity_poly.type
_entity_poly.pdbx_seq_one_letter_code
_entity_poly.pdbx_strand_id
1 'polypeptide(L)' 'DRVKAALDAFDSIMAGETPIMLAIPAWAKFTFPQDAAGAEEA' A
#
# COMPACT_ATOMS: atom_id res chain seq x y z
N ASP A 1 -9.34 7.07 0.29
CA ASP A 1 -10.35 6.02 0.51
C ASP A 1 -10.66 5.16 -0.71
N ARG A 2 -11.12 5.69 -1.86
CA ARG A 2 -11.50 4.89 -3.06
C ARG A 2 -10.46 3.86 -3.55
N VAL A 3 -9.17 4.18 -3.44
CA VAL A 3 -8.08 3.25 -3.76
C VAL A 3 -8.08 2.05 -2.81
N LYS A 4 -8.29 2.27 -1.51
CA LYS A 4 -8.38 1.23 -0.48
C LYS A 4 -9.58 0.32 -0.73
N ALA A 5 -10.74 0.91 -1.03
CA ALA A 5 -11.95 0.16 -1.34
C ALA A 5 -11.77 -0.76 -2.55
N ALA A 6 -11.12 -0.28 -3.63
CA ALA A 6 -10.82 -1.11 -4.80
C ALA A 6 -9.88 -2.28 -4.46
N LEU A 7 -8.86 -2.04 -3.64
CA LEU A 7 -7.96 -3.10 -3.18
C LEU A 7 -8.72 -4.15 -2.35
N ASP A 8 -9.58 -3.72 -1.44
CA ASP A 8 -10.36 -4.61 -0.58
C ASP A 8 -11.38 -5.45 -1.37
N ALA A 9 -11.90 -4.90 -2.47
CA ALA A 9 -12.78 -5.58 -3.40
C ALA A 9 -12.05 -6.45 -4.44
N PHE A 10 -10.71 -6.44 -4.46
CA PHE A 10 -9.88 -7.02 -5.54
C PHE A 10 -10.19 -6.46 -6.95
N ASP A 11 -10.67 -5.22 -7.00
CA ASP A 11 -10.94 -4.52 -8.25
C ASP A 11 -9.65 -3.93 -8.86
N SER A 12 -9.59 -3.90 -10.19
CA SER A 12 -8.48 -3.28 -10.90
C SER A 12 -8.49 -1.76 -10.72
N ILE A 13 -7.35 -1.20 -10.34
CA ILE A 13 -7.17 0.26 -10.27
C ILE A 13 -6.73 0.76 -11.64
N MET A 14 -7.43 1.75 -12.20
CA MET A 14 -7.18 2.28 -13.54
C MET A 14 -6.62 3.71 -13.49
N ALA A 15 -5.61 3.99 -14.31
CA ALA A 15 -5.09 5.33 -14.60
C ALA A 15 -5.37 5.65 -16.07
N GLY A 16 -6.47 6.36 -16.34
CA GLY A 16 -7.03 6.43 -17.69
C GLY A 16 -7.44 5.03 -18.15
N GLU A 17 -6.84 4.54 -19.23
CA GLU A 17 -7.08 3.19 -19.77
C GLU A 17 -6.04 2.17 -19.31
N THR A 18 -5.08 2.57 -18.48
CA THR A 18 -3.98 1.70 -18.04
C THR A 18 -4.27 1.09 -16.67
N PRO A 19 -4.31 -0.25 -16.52
CA PRO A 19 -4.41 -0.89 -15.22
C PRO A 19 -3.09 -0.72 -14.46
N ILE A 20 -3.17 -0.37 -13.17
CA ILE A 20 -2.02 -0.20 -12.28
C ILE A 20 -2.12 -1.15 -11.09
N MET A 21 -0.97 -1.60 -10.61
CA MET A 21 -0.86 -2.46 -9.44
C MET A 21 0.14 -1.87 -8.44
N LEU A 22 -0.21 -1.93 -7.15
CA LEU A 22 0.71 -1.57 -6.09
C LEU A 22 1.68 -2.72 -5.88
N ALA A 23 2.98 -2.44 -5.95
CA ALA A 23 4.03 -3.43 -5.74
C ALA A 23 5.17 -2.84 -4.93
N ILE A 24 5.80 -3.69 -4.13
CA ILE A 24 7.12 -3.41 -3.56
C ILE A 24 8.15 -3.96 -4.56
N PRO A 25 8.97 -3.11 -5.20
CA PRO A 25 9.99 -3.58 -6.14
C PRO A 25 11.00 -4.51 -5.46
N ALA A 26 11.57 -5.46 -6.21
CA ALA A 26 12.54 -6.43 -5.67
C ALA A 26 13.79 -5.80 -5.04
N TRP A 27 14.16 -4.58 -5.46
CA TRP A 27 15.28 -3.83 -4.90
C TRP A 27 14.90 -3.02 -3.65
N ALA A 28 13.60 -2.80 -3.41
CA ALA A 28 13.12 -2.04 -2.28
C ALA A 28 12.98 -2.95 -1.06
N LYS A 29 13.61 -2.56 0.05
CA LYS A 29 13.40 -3.17 1.35
C LYS A 29 12.75 -2.14 2.26
N PHE A 30 11.64 -2.53 2.88
CA PHE A 30 11.05 -1.79 3.97
C PHE A 30 11.37 -2.51 5.28
N THR A 31 11.93 -1.78 6.24
CA THR A 31 12.23 -2.30 7.58
C THR A 31 11.62 -1.33 8.58
N PHE A 32 10.88 -1.85 9.56
CA PHE A 32 10.37 -1.03 10.65
C PHE A 32 11.53 -0.44 11.47
N PRO A 33 11.44 0.82 11.94
CA PRO A 33 12.44 1.37 12.83
C PRO A 33 12.44 0.56 14.14
N GLN A 34 13.60 0.03 14.52
CA GLN A 34 13.77 -0.77 15.75
C GLN A 34 13.42 0.00 17.03
N ASP A 35 13.51 1.33 17.00
CA ASP A 35 13.23 2.22 18.15
C ASP A 35 11.83 2.89 18.07
N ALA A 36 11.01 2.58 17.06
CA ALA A 36 9.65 3.08 16.96
C ALA A 36 8.68 2.23 17.79
N ALA A 37 8.98 2.05 19.08
CA ALA A 37 7.98 1.74 20.08
C ALA A 37 7.35 3.06 20.51
N GLY A 38 6.35 3.54 19.77
CA GLY A 38 5.63 4.76 20.16
C GLY A 38 4.88 5.43 19.03
N ALA A 39 3.67 4.96 18.77
CA ALA A 39 2.50 5.81 18.52
C ALA A 39 1.27 4.93 18.25
N GLU A 40 0.76 4.27 19.29
CA GLU A 40 -0.65 3.90 19.36
C GLU A 40 -1.01 3.78 20.85
N GLU A 41 -1.37 4.92 21.44
CA GLU A 41 -2.28 4.95 22.58
C GLU A 41 -3.69 4.90 22.01
N ALA A 42 -4.38 3.78 22.27
CA ALA A 42 -5.78 3.54 22.02
C ALA A 42 -6.53 3.49 23.37
#